data_AF-A6LQN3-F1
#
_entry.id   AF-A6LQN3-F1
#
_cell.length_a   1.000
_cell.length_b   1.000
_cell.length_c   1.000
_cell.angle_alpha   90.00
_cell.angle_beta   90.00
_cell.angle_gamma   90.00
#
_symmetry.space_group_name_H-M   'P 1'
#
loop_
_entity.id
_entity.type
_entity.pdbx_description
1 polymer ?
#
loop_
_entity_poly.entity_id
_entity_poly.type
_entity_poly.pdbx_seq_one_letter_code
_entity_poly.pdbx_strand_id
1 'polypeptide(L)'
;MRKIKILHIADIHFDTPFSGMTPKLALKSKEELKQVFENIMLITLNEEIDILLIAGDVFDNLSVKKTTLHFIKSCFENISKVKVFISPGNHDPFNEKSFYSIVDWPSNVHIFKGSVEKVILEDLKTVVWGAGFNTTHVSKSLLKDVERINGYNNIMVIHGEVSSVKEGNNYNPIMEEDIIKSDLDYIALGHRHKFSEVKKIGNTYYSYSGCPQGRGFDELEDKGIVLLEIKNRFVESRFIRTSVRNYYEKGINIDGCFGYNEVKNRIISEIPKDDRKNNFYKIILKGQISDEFSLSEELLEELLKDEFYFVKIIDKSEIKLDITELIKGYSLKSIFAKKIYEELQNVTTEEDREIISLALKIGIQSISGEEVRINEM
;
A
#
# COMPACT_ATOMS: atom_id res chain seq x y z
N MET A 1 8.82 -26.19 24.41
CA MET A 1 8.92 -24.78 24.87
C MET A 1 7.53 -24.19 25.03
N ARG A 2 7.38 -23.09 25.80
CA ARG A 2 6.11 -22.34 25.87
C ARG A 2 5.79 -21.76 24.48
N LYS A 3 4.49 -21.64 24.17
CA LYS A 3 4.00 -20.95 22.98
C LYS A 3 4.25 -19.45 23.15
N ILE A 4 4.95 -18.82 22.20
CA ILE A 4 5.20 -17.37 22.21
C ILE A 4 4.23 -16.69 21.24
N LYS A 5 3.71 -15.53 21.62
CA LYS A 5 2.84 -14.71 20.79
C LYS A 5 3.60 -13.49 20.28
N ILE A 6 3.60 -13.30 18.97
CA ILE A 6 4.34 -12.24 18.31
C ILE A 6 3.37 -11.44 17.44
N LEU A 7 3.45 -10.12 17.50
CA LEU A 7 2.77 -9.24 16.55
C LEU A 7 3.81 -8.69 15.58
N HIS A 8 3.57 -8.84 14.29
CA HIS A 8 4.45 -8.36 13.23
C HIS A 8 3.75 -7.25 12.43
N ILE A 9 4.37 -6.07 12.42
CA ILE A 9 3.96 -4.88 11.68
C ILE A 9 5.15 -4.29 10.90
N ALA A 10 4.89 -3.48 9.88
CA ALA A 10 5.89 -2.78 9.10
C ALA A 10 5.26 -1.57 8.39
N ASP A 11 6.09 -0.72 7.78
CA ASP A 11 5.68 0.25 6.76
C ASP A 11 4.53 1.16 7.24
N ILE A 12 4.67 1.71 8.45
CA ILE A 12 3.65 2.57 9.07
C ILE A 12 3.68 3.97 8.45
N HIS A 13 4.88 4.46 8.09
CA HIS A 13 5.06 5.72 7.37
C HIS A 13 4.43 6.94 8.06
N PHE A 14 4.69 7.10 9.35
CA PHE A 14 4.22 8.26 10.11
C PHE A 14 4.63 9.58 9.45
N ASP A 15 3.71 10.55 9.53
CA ASP A 15 3.81 11.88 8.93
C ASP A 15 3.93 11.92 7.39
N THR A 16 3.62 10.81 6.70
CA THR A 16 3.45 10.78 5.24
C THR A 16 2.51 11.89 4.74
N PRO A 17 2.83 12.59 3.65
CA PRO A 17 2.12 13.81 3.27
C PRO A 17 0.68 13.59 2.81
N PHE A 18 0.34 12.40 2.30
CA PHE A 18 -0.92 12.13 1.58
C PHE A 18 -1.17 13.16 0.45
N SER A 19 -0.20 13.35 -0.44
CA SER A 19 -0.21 14.43 -1.44
C SER A 19 -1.34 14.35 -2.47
N GLY A 20 -1.96 13.18 -2.67
CA GLY A 20 -3.03 12.97 -3.66
C GLY A 20 -4.44 13.40 -3.22
N MET A 21 -4.56 14.17 -2.13
CA MET A 21 -5.86 14.56 -1.55
C MET A 21 -5.83 15.99 -1.00
N THR A 22 -7.01 16.54 -0.70
CA THR A 22 -7.13 17.90 -0.15
C THR A 22 -6.38 18.01 1.20
N PRO A 23 -5.85 19.20 1.57
CA PRO A 23 -5.12 19.38 2.82
C PRO A 23 -5.91 18.95 4.07
N LYS A 24 -7.23 19.17 4.07
CA LYS A 24 -8.13 18.74 5.16
C LYS A 24 -8.20 17.22 5.26
N LEU A 25 -8.32 16.51 4.14
CA LEU A 25 -8.39 15.05 4.10
C LEU A 25 -7.02 14.43 4.43
N ALA A 26 -5.92 15.04 3.98
CA ALA A 26 -4.57 14.64 4.34
C ALA A 26 -4.34 14.72 5.86
N LEU A 27 -4.76 15.83 6.50
CA LEU A 27 -4.67 15.98 7.95
C LEU A 27 -5.50 14.91 8.68
N LYS A 28 -6.72 14.64 8.21
CA LYS A 28 -7.57 13.59 8.78
C LYS A 28 -6.93 12.21 8.63
N SER A 29 -6.35 11.90 7.48
CA SER A 29 -5.70 10.61 7.20
C SER A 29 -4.47 10.39 8.09
N LYS A 30 -3.73 11.46 8.42
CA LYS A 30 -2.64 11.41 9.42
C LYS A 30 -3.12 11.04 10.82
N GLU A 31 -4.28 11.55 11.25
CA GLU A 31 -4.86 11.17 12.54
C GLU A 31 -5.47 9.76 12.50
N GLU A 32 -6.09 9.35 11.38
CA GLU A 32 -6.54 7.96 11.18
C GLU A 32 -5.35 6.97 11.24
N LEU A 33 -4.17 7.33 10.72
CA LEU A 33 -2.96 6.51 10.87
C LEU A 33 -2.51 6.37 12.34
N LYS A 34 -2.62 7.42 13.14
CA LYS A 34 -2.36 7.32 14.60
C LYS A 34 -3.39 6.42 15.28
N GLN A 35 -4.67 6.56 14.94
CA GLN A 35 -5.73 5.70 15.45
C GLN A 35 -5.49 4.22 15.11
N VAL A 36 -5.00 3.94 13.90
CA VAL A 36 -4.58 2.57 13.51
C VAL A 36 -3.49 2.07 14.45
N PHE A 37 -2.48 2.89 14.74
CA PHE A 37 -1.41 2.49 15.65
C PHE A 37 -1.89 2.29 17.09
N GLU A 38 -2.80 3.14 17.60
CA GLU A 38 -3.45 2.93 18.91
C GLU A 38 -4.22 1.60 18.95
N ASN A 39 -4.96 1.28 17.88
CA ASN A 39 -5.67 0.00 17.77
C ASN A 39 -4.69 -1.18 17.75
N ILE A 40 -3.53 -1.06 17.11
CA ILE A 40 -2.47 -2.08 17.16
C ILE A 40 -2.00 -2.27 18.60
N MET A 41 -1.79 -1.20 19.38
CA MET A 41 -1.42 -1.32 20.79
C MET A 41 -2.52 -1.99 21.63
N LEU A 42 -3.80 -1.67 21.37
CA LEU A 42 -4.93 -2.33 22.03
C LEU A 42 -4.98 -3.83 21.70
N ILE A 43 -4.80 -4.20 20.43
CA ILE A 43 -4.68 -5.60 20.00
C ILE A 43 -3.49 -6.26 20.72
N THR A 44 -2.36 -5.56 20.81
CA THR A 44 -1.15 -6.06 21.49
C THR A 44 -1.44 -6.44 22.95
N LEU A 45 -2.19 -5.60 23.66
CA LEU A 45 -2.59 -5.86 25.05
C LEU A 45 -3.63 -6.97 25.16
N ASN A 46 -4.68 -6.92 24.33
CA ASN A 46 -5.81 -7.87 24.38
C ASN A 46 -5.43 -9.29 23.99
N GLU A 47 -4.53 -9.44 23.02
CA GLU A 47 -4.04 -10.74 22.56
C GLU A 47 -2.90 -11.29 23.44
N GLU A 48 -2.48 -10.54 24.47
CA GLU A 48 -1.37 -10.87 25.39
C GLU A 48 -0.05 -11.15 24.62
N ILE A 49 0.33 -10.22 23.75
CA ILE A 49 1.53 -10.33 22.93
C ILE A 49 2.79 -10.29 23.80
N ASP A 50 3.72 -11.21 23.56
CA ASP A 50 5.02 -11.22 24.25
C ASP A 50 6.03 -10.30 23.54
N ILE A 51 6.02 -10.31 22.20
CA ILE A 51 6.99 -9.60 21.35
C ILE A 51 6.27 -8.84 20.22
N LEU A 52 6.57 -7.55 20.06
CA LEU A 52 6.17 -6.74 18.91
C LEU A 52 7.37 -6.53 17.99
N LEU A 53 7.27 -6.99 16.75
CA LEU A 53 8.27 -6.80 15.70
C LEU A 53 7.79 -5.70 14.74
N ILE A 54 8.63 -4.68 14.54
CA ILE A 54 8.40 -3.57 13.61
C ILE A 54 9.49 -3.62 12.52
N ALA A 55 9.12 -4.12 11.34
CA ALA A 55 10.05 -4.38 10.24
C ALA A 55 10.29 -3.15 9.34
N GLY A 56 10.53 -2.00 9.95
CA GLY A 56 11.01 -0.78 9.27
C GLY A 56 9.95 0.13 8.70
N ASP A 57 10.44 1.25 8.17
CA ASP A 57 9.65 2.36 7.64
C ASP A 57 8.55 2.80 8.62
N VAL A 58 8.97 3.07 9.86
CA VAL A 58 8.11 3.70 10.88
C VAL A 58 7.82 5.14 10.47
N PHE A 59 8.78 5.81 9.86
CA PHE A 59 8.68 7.20 9.41
C PHE A 59 8.89 7.32 7.89
N ASP A 60 8.10 8.17 7.22
CA ASP A 60 8.15 8.35 5.75
C ASP A 60 9.20 9.38 5.29
N ASN A 61 9.62 10.28 6.19
CA ASN A 61 10.44 11.45 5.85
C ASN A 61 11.43 11.86 6.95
N LEU A 62 12.36 12.77 6.61
CA LEU A 62 13.34 13.36 7.53
C LEU A 62 12.74 14.41 8.50
N SER A 63 11.45 14.75 8.39
CA SER A 63 10.77 15.84 9.11
C SER A 63 9.48 15.34 9.79
N VAL A 64 9.63 14.43 10.74
CA VAL A 64 8.54 13.96 11.61
C VAL A 64 8.21 15.02 12.66
N LYS A 65 6.92 15.21 12.95
CA LYS A 65 6.48 16.16 13.98
C LYS A 65 6.87 15.66 15.36
N LYS A 66 7.31 16.56 16.25
CA LYS A 66 7.59 16.23 17.65
C LYS A 66 6.40 15.58 18.37
N THR A 67 5.18 16.01 18.05
CA THR A 67 3.95 15.43 18.61
C THR A 67 3.75 13.98 18.18
N THR A 68 4.14 13.61 16.97
CA THR A 68 4.13 12.22 16.48
C THR A 68 5.14 11.37 17.26
N LEU A 69 6.35 11.88 17.49
CA LEU A 69 7.35 11.17 18.30
C LEU A 69 6.88 10.94 19.74
N HIS A 70 6.31 11.96 20.39
CA HIS A 70 5.72 11.82 21.73
C HIS A 70 4.58 10.80 21.76
N PHE A 71 3.71 10.82 20.74
CA PHE A 71 2.61 9.86 20.61
C PHE A 71 3.11 8.42 20.52
N ILE A 72 4.09 8.14 19.64
CA ILE A 72 4.66 6.79 19.47
C ILE A 72 5.35 6.35 20.76
N LYS A 73 6.12 7.23 21.39
CA LYS A 73 6.76 6.95 22.68
C LYS A 73 5.74 6.55 23.74
N SER A 74 4.66 7.32 23.89
CA SER A 74 3.58 7.03 24.85
C SER A 74 2.90 5.69 24.57
N CYS A 75 2.68 5.34 23.29
CA CYS A 75 2.16 4.03 22.89
C CYS A 75 3.06 2.89 23.39
N PHE A 76 4.38 3.00 23.21
CA PHE A 76 5.32 1.99 23.70
C PHE A 76 5.41 1.91 25.23
N GLU A 77 5.29 3.05 25.93
CA GLU A 77 5.21 3.09 27.40
C GLU A 77 3.97 2.34 27.92
N ASN A 78 2.82 2.49 27.23
CA ASN A 78 1.57 1.82 27.58
C ASN A 78 1.62 0.29 27.41
N ILE A 79 2.54 -0.22 26.59
CA ILE A 79 2.80 -1.66 26.42
C ILE A 79 4.13 -2.09 27.05
N SER A 80 4.57 -1.45 28.14
CA SER A 80 5.87 -1.67 28.79
C SER A 80 6.25 -3.13 29.15
N LYS A 81 5.28 -4.05 29.22
CA LYS A 81 5.52 -5.48 29.45
C LYS A 81 5.91 -6.25 28.16
N VAL A 82 5.57 -5.71 27.00
CA VAL A 82 5.82 -6.29 25.67
C VAL A 82 7.21 -5.86 25.19
N LYS A 83 7.99 -6.82 24.67
CA LYS A 83 9.31 -6.52 24.10
C LYS A 83 9.15 -6.03 22.67
N VAL A 84 9.54 -4.79 22.39
CA VAL A 84 9.41 -4.15 21.08
C VAL A 84 10.76 -4.17 20.38
N PHE A 85 10.79 -4.63 19.13
CA PHE A 85 12.00 -4.69 18.31
C PHE A 85 11.77 -4.00 16.98
N ILE A 86 12.63 -3.04 16.65
CA ILE A 86 12.49 -2.20 15.46
C ILE A 86 13.71 -2.37 14.57
N SER A 87 13.49 -2.79 13.32
CA SER A 87 14.48 -2.78 12.25
C SER A 87 14.30 -1.50 11.42
N PRO A 88 15.19 -0.50 11.47
CA PRO A 88 15.13 0.67 10.58
C PRO A 88 15.02 0.30 9.10
N GLY A 89 14.17 1.00 8.35
CA GLY A 89 13.94 0.80 6.91
C GLY A 89 14.63 1.84 6.04
N ASN A 90 14.36 1.80 4.74
CA ASN A 90 15.03 2.69 3.79
C ASN A 90 14.54 4.14 3.84
N HIS A 91 13.32 4.40 4.34
CA HIS A 91 12.81 5.75 4.54
C HIS A 91 13.32 6.40 5.83
N ASP A 92 13.65 5.59 6.84
CA ASP A 92 14.05 6.04 8.16
C ASP A 92 15.37 5.41 8.65
N PRO A 93 16.46 5.42 7.87
CA PRO A 93 17.68 4.72 8.23
C PRO A 93 18.25 5.20 9.57
N PHE A 94 18.77 4.26 10.36
CA PHE A 94 19.44 4.57 11.62
C PHE A 94 20.74 5.33 11.38
N ASN A 95 20.85 6.48 12.03
CA ASN A 95 22.07 7.29 12.11
C ASN A 95 22.00 8.20 13.35
N GLU A 96 23.06 8.94 13.65
CA GLU A 96 23.15 9.82 14.82
C GLU A 96 22.05 10.89 14.90
N LYS A 97 21.48 11.28 13.75
CA LYS A 97 20.42 12.29 13.65
C LYS A 97 19.04 11.70 13.40
N SER A 98 18.92 10.38 13.26
CA SER A 98 17.64 9.71 13.07
C SER A 98 16.75 9.82 14.31
N PHE A 99 15.43 9.74 14.12
CA PHE A 99 14.46 9.72 15.22
C PHE A 99 14.69 8.56 16.21
N TYR A 100 15.33 7.50 15.75
CA TYR A 100 15.79 6.38 16.56
C TYR A 100 16.89 6.74 17.56
N SER A 101 17.74 7.73 17.24
CA SER A 101 18.87 8.15 18.08
C SER A 101 18.56 9.37 18.95
N ILE A 102 17.75 10.30 18.46
CA ILE A 102 17.50 11.59 19.15
C ILE A 102 16.37 11.53 20.18
N VAL A 103 15.56 10.47 20.16
CA VAL A 103 14.47 10.24 21.12
C VAL A 103 14.93 9.23 22.16
N ASP A 104 14.70 9.54 23.43
CA ASP A 104 14.86 8.60 24.54
C ASP A 104 13.68 7.62 24.55
N TRP A 105 13.84 6.48 23.87
CA TRP A 105 12.81 5.46 23.76
C TRP A 105 12.68 4.63 25.05
N PRO A 106 11.47 4.12 25.39
CA PRO A 106 11.26 3.31 26.59
C PRO A 106 12.14 2.04 26.61
N SER A 107 12.47 1.55 27.80
CA SER A 107 13.40 0.42 27.98
C SER A 107 12.91 -0.92 27.41
N ASN A 108 11.61 -1.04 27.09
CA ASN A 108 11.06 -2.20 26.39
C ASN A 108 11.26 -2.14 24.87
N VAL A 109 11.83 -1.07 24.32
CA VAL A 109 12.12 -0.89 22.90
C VAL A 109 13.59 -1.13 22.62
N HIS A 110 13.87 -2.05 21.70
CA HIS A 110 15.20 -2.28 21.13
C HIS A 110 15.19 -1.89 19.65
N ILE A 111 16.15 -1.05 19.25
CA ILE A 111 16.29 -0.60 17.85
C ILE A 111 17.62 -1.12 17.30
N PHE A 112 17.54 -1.85 16.20
CA PHE A 112 18.70 -2.37 15.48
C PHE A 112 19.46 -1.24 14.76
N LYS A 113 20.79 -1.29 14.74
CA LYS A 113 21.65 -0.14 14.36
C LYS A 113 22.44 -0.30 13.06
N GLY A 114 22.13 -1.32 12.25
CA GLY A 114 22.85 -1.59 11.01
C GLY A 114 23.08 -3.07 10.77
N SER A 115 24.30 -3.53 11.07
CA SER A 115 24.68 -4.95 10.94
C SER A 115 23.81 -5.86 11.81
N VAL A 116 23.78 -7.14 11.45
CA VAL A 116 23.08 -8.17 12.23
C VAL A 116 23.56 -8.18 13.66
N GLU A 117 22.61 -8.12 14.58
CA GLU A 117 22.79 -8.36 16.00
C GLU A 117 21.65 -9.22 16.53
N LYS A 118 21.78 -9.65 17.79
CA LYS A 118 20.80 -10.51 18.45
C LYS A 118 20.54 -10.06 19.88
N VAL A 119 19.31 -10.26 20.32
CA VAL A 119 18.89 -10.06 21.70
C VAL A 119 18.31 -11.36 22.22
N ILE A 120 18.82 -11.84 23.36
CA ILE A 120 18.37 -13.08 23.99
C ILE A 120 17.37 -12.75 25.09
N LEU A 121 16.16 -13.31 24.97
CA LEU A 121 15.08 -13.22 25.93
C LEU A 121 15.01 -14.54 26.71
N GLU A 122 15.69 -14.59 27.85
CA GLU A 122 15.83 -15.80 28.66
C GLU A 122 14.52 -16.32 29.24
N ASP A 123 13.63 -15.41 29.61
CA ASP A 123 12.29 -15.67 30.13
C ASP A 123 11.36 -16.32 29.10
N LEU A 124 11.53 -15.97 27.83
CA LEU A 124 10.76 -16.52 26.71
C LEU A 124 11.44 -17.70 26.02
N LYS A 125 12.72 -17.96 26.32
CA LYS A 125 13.59 -18.86 25.53
C LYS A 125 13.53 -18.53 24.05
N THR A 126 13.71 -17.24 23.73
CA THR A 126 13.64 -16.70 22.37
C THR A 126 14.84 -15.80 22.10
N VAL A 127 15.37 -15.87 20.89
CA VAL A 127 16.41 -15.00 20.35
C VAL A 127 15.79 -14.19 19.23
N VAL A 128 15.86 -12.87 19.36
CA VAL A 128 15.42 -11.93 18.33
C VAL A 128 16.66 -11.41 17.62
N TRP A 129 16.81 -11.83 16.36
CA TRP A 129 17.78 -11.31 15.43
C TRP A 129 17.23 -10.06 14.75
N GLY A 130 18.11 -9.16 14.36
CA GLY A 130 17.71 -8.03 13.53
C GLY A 130 18.87 -7.29 12.95
N ALA A 131 18.57 -6.51 11.93
CA ALA A 131 19.46 -5.62 11.22
C ALA A 131 18.67 -4.37 10.83
N GLY A 132 19.34 -3.32 10.37
CA GLY A 132 18.68 -2.09 9.97
C GLY A 132 19.39 -1.40 8.82
N PHE A 133 18.66 -0.58 8.08
CA PHE A 133 19.27 0.34 7.14
C PHE A 133 19.99 1.46 7.90
N ASN A 134 21.23 1.77 7.50
CA ASN A 134 21.97 2.95 7.99
C ASN A 134 22.07 4.06 6.93
N THR A 135 21.65 3.74 5.72
CA THR A 135 21.55 4.62 4.55
C THR A 135 20.24 4.30 3.83
N THR A 136 19.78 5.18 2.96
CA THR A 136 18.53 4.95 2.19
C THR A 136 18.64 3.81 1.18
N HIS A 137 19.85 3.32 0.91
CA HIS A 137 20.12 2.24 -0.04
C HIS A 137 21.11 1.26 0.56
N VAL A 138 20.83 -0.02 0.43
CA VAL A 138 21.67 -1.15 0.86
C VAL A 138 21.61 -2.20 -0.25
N SER A 139 22.67 -2.30 -1.05
CA SER A 139 22.72 -3.22 -2.21
C SER A 139 23.20 -4.64 -1.87
N LYS A 140 23.47 -4.92 -0.59
CA LYS A 140 23.94 -6.23 -0.13
C LYS A 140 23.01 -6.74 0.97
N SER A 141 22.64 -8.02 0.90
CA SER A 141 21.88 -8.69 1.96
C SER A 141 22.49 -8.41 3.34
N LEU A 142 21.64 -7.94 4.26
CA LEU A 142 21.89 -7.85 5.68
C LEU A 142 21.55 -9.18 6.38
N LEU A 143 20.85 -10.12 5.72
CA LEU A 143 20.65 -11.47 6.26
C LEU A 143 21.94 -12.30 6.09
N LYS A 144 22.93 -12.05 6.96
CA LYS A 144 24.25 -12.71 6.93
C LYS A 144 24.71 -13.05 8.34
N ASP A 145 25.54 -14.08 8.44
CA ASP A 145 26.19 -14.49 9.70
C ASP A 145 25.16 -14.78 10.83
N VAL A 146 23.95 -15.19 10.44
CA VAL A 146 22.91 -15.65 11.36
C VAL A 146 23.11 -17.12 11.62
N GLU A 147 23.28 -17.47 12.90
CA GLU A 147 23.45 -18.85 13.34
C GLU A 147 22.39 -19.20 14.37
N ARG A 148 21.68 -20.32 14.16
CA ARG A 148 20.66 -20.77 15.10
C ARG A 148 21.24 -21.00 16.50
N ILE A 149 20.58 -20.44 17.51
CA ILE A 149 20.86 -20.76 18.92
C ILE A 149 19.98 -21.92 19.37
N ASN A 150 20.61 -23.05 19.66
CA ASN A 150 19.95 -24.26 20.12
C ASN A 150 19.26 -24.06 21.48
N GLY A 151 18.06 -24.63 21.62
CA GLY A 151 17.25 -24.49 22.85
C GLY A 151 16.40 -23.22 22.91
N TYR A 152 16.47 -22.36 21.89
CA TYR A 152 15.70 -21.12 21.77
C TYR A 152 14.86 -21.12 20.49
N ASN A 153 13.77 -20.34 20.50
CA ASN A 153 13.11 -19.91 19.28
C ASN A 153 14.02 -18.85 18.66
N ASN A 154 14.25 -18.91 17.35
CA ASN A 154 15.09 -17.93 16.65
C ASN A 154 14.21 -17.19 15.65
N ILE A 155 13.91 -15.94 15.94
CA ILE A 155 13.09 -15.08 15.07
C ILE A 155 13.92 -13.89 14.61
N MET A 156 13.56 -13.31 13.47
CA MET A 156 14.24 -12.14 12.94
C MET A 156 13.27 -11.07 12.53
N VAL A 157 13.65 -9.81 12.72
CA VAL A 157 12.99 -8.64 12.14
C VAL A 157 13.96 -7.88 11.26
N ILE A 158 13.57 -7.66 10.01
CA ILE A 158 14.44 -7.03 9.02
C ILE A 158 13.61 -6.38 7.91
N HIS A 159 14.02 -5.20 7.49
CA HIS A 159 13.44 -4.52 6.34
C HIS A 159 14.19 -4.95 5.07
N GLY A 160 13.51 -5.28 3.97
CA GLY A 160 14.19 -5.62 2.72
C GLY A 160 13.38 -6.45 1.73
N GLU A 161 13.92 -6.62 0.53
CA GLU A 161 13.24 -7.28 -0.58
C GLU A 161 13.73 -8.72 -0.79
N VAL A 162 12.82 -9.69 -0.68
CA VAL A 162 13.06 -11.06 -1.13
C VAL A 162 13.18 -11.05 -2.64
N SER A 163 14.34 -11.41 -3.15
CA SER A 163 14.67 -11.32 -4.57
C SER A 163 15.27 -12.61 -5.09
N SER A 164 15.00 -12.90 -6.37
CA SER A 164 15.63 -13.97 -7.14
C SER A 164 16.88 -13.52 -7.88
N VAL A 165 17.21 -12.21 -7.86
CA VAL A 165 18.34 -11.62 -8.60
C VAL A 165 19.22 -10.81 -7.66
N LYS A 166 20.53 -11.11 -7.65
CA LYS A 166 21.51 -10.46 -6.76
C LYS A 166 21.88 -9.03 -7.17
N GLU A 167 21.69 -8.68 -8.44
CA GLU A 167 22.11 -7.39 -9.01
C GLU A 167 20.93 -6.45 -9.25
N GLY A 168 21.19 -5.14 -9.15
CA GLY A 168 20.21 -4.08 -9.45
C GLY A 168 19.24 -3.74 -8.29
N ASN A 169 19.21 -4.54 -7.22
CA ASN A 169 18.38 -4.26 -6.05
C ASN A 169 19.16 -3.49 -4.97
N ASN A 170 18.63 -2.33 -4.58
CA ASN A 170 19.23 -1.43 -3.59
C ASN A 170 18.52 -1.42 -2.23
N TYR A 171 17.57 -2.33 -2.00
CA TYR A 171 16.71 -2.37 -0.83
C TYR A 171 16.90 -3.67 -0.05
N ASN A 172 18.15 -3.91 0.37
CA ASN A 172 18.56 -5.09 1.13
C ASN A 172 18.06 -6.39 0.48
N PRO A 173 18.65 -6.81 -0.65
CA PRO A 173 18.16 -7.98 -1.39
C PRO A 173 18.40 -9.26 -0.58
N ILE A 174 17.32 -9.87 -0.11
CA ILE A 174 17.32 -11.11 0.67
C ILE A 174 17.11 -12.29 -0.29
N MET A 175 18.11 -13.15 -0.42
CA MET A 175 18.02 -14.32 -1.29
C MET A 175 17.31 -15.47 -0.57
N GLU A 176 16.55 -16.28 -1.32
CA GLU A 176 15.97 -17.52 -0.81
C GLU A 176 17.04 -18.46 -0.20
N GLU A 177 18.23 -18.50 -0.81
CA GLU A 177 19.40 -19.22 -0.30
C GLU A 177 19.78 -18.77 1.13
N ASP A 178 19.71 -17.47 1.40
CA ASP A 178 20.07 -16.90 2.71
C ASP A 178 18.98 -17.22 3.75
N ILE A 179 17.71 -17.21 3.35
CA ILE A 179 16.57 -17.62 4.21
C ILE A 179 16.71 -19.09 4.62
N ILE A 180 17.04 -19.97 3.67
CA ILE A 180 17.27 -21.40 3.94
C ILE A 180 18.45 -21.58 4.90
N LYS A 181 19.59 -20.92 4.62
CA LYS A 181 20.82 -21.04 5.42
C LYS A 181 20.65 -20.52 6.84
N SER A 182 19.79 -19.52 7.05
CA SER A 182 19.56 -18.93 8.38
C SER A 182 19.00 -19.91 9.42
N ASP A 183 18.27 -20.95 8.98
CA ASP A 183 17.57 -21.93 9.83
C ASP A 183 16.78 -21.32 11.00
N LEU A 184 16.19 -20.14 10.76
CA LEU A 184 15.35 -19.44 11.72
C LEU A 184 13.96 -20.07 11.79
N ASP A 185 13.22 -19.74 12.83
CA ASP A 185 11.81 -20.14 12.98
C ASP A 185 10.88 -19.18 12.23
N TYR A 186 11.20 -17.89 12.22
CA TYR A 186 10.42 -16.89 11.48
C TYR A 186 11.26 -15.64 11.12
N ILE A 187 11.04 -15.08 9.93
CA ILE A 187 11.57 -13.78 9.49
C ILE A 187 10.42 -12.81 9.22
N ALA A 188 10.31 -11.77 10.05
CA ALA A 188 9.43 -10.62 9.88
C ALA A 188 10.04 -9.64 8.88
N LEU A 189 9.43 -9.53 7.70
CA LEU A 189 9.86 -8.64 6.63
C LEU A 189 8.95 -7.40 6.51
N GLY A 190 9.56 -6.25 6.27
CA GLY A 190 8.90 -5.04 5.76
C GLY A 190 9.54 -4.58 4.45
N HIS A 191 9.07 -3.46 3.88
CA HIS A 191 9.40 -2.87 2.55
C HIS A 191 8.27 -3.05 1.54
N ARG A 192 7.57 -4.19 1.56
CA ARG A 192 6.42 -4.45 0.69
C ARG A 192 5.14 -4.11 1.42
N HIS A 193 4.42 -3.09 0.95
CA HIS A 193 3.19 -2.61 1.59
C HIS A 193 1.98 -3.54 1.38
N LYS A 194 2.12 -4.59 0.55
CA LYS A 194 1.13 -5.65 0.39
C LYS A 194 1.46 -6.82 1.33
N PHE A 195 0.49 -7.21 2.15
CA PHE A 195 0.58 -8.43 2.94
C PHE A 195 0.86 -9.63 2.04
N SER A 196 1.83 -10.46 2.45
CA SER A 196 2.04 -11.78 1.87
C SER A 196 1.63 -12.83 2.88
N GLU A 197 0.93 -13.89 2.45
CA GLU A 197 0.74 -15.07 3.30
C GLU A 197 2.07 -15.57 3.87
N VAL A 198 2.00 -16.22 5.04
CA VAL A 198 3.19 -16.80 5.65
C VAL A 198 3.69 -17.96 4.82
N LYS A 199 4.85 -17.75 4.20
CA LYS A 199 5.55 -18.74 3.37
C LYS A 199 6.54 -19.51 4.22
N LYS A 200 6.95 -20.67 3.71
CA LYS A 200 8.00 -21.48 4.29
C LYS A 200 8.97 -21.94 3.21
N ILE A 201 10.26 -21.77 3.44
CA ILE A 201 11.32 -22.33 2.61
C ILE A 201 12.38 -22.97 3.51
N GLY A 202 12.75 -24.21 3.20
CA GLY A 202 13.50 -25.05 4.15
C GLY A 202 12.73 -25.17 5.49
N ASN A 203 13.38 -24.79 6.59
CA ASN A 203 12.76 -24.78 7.92
C ASN A 203 12.32 -23.39 8.38
N THR A 204 12.47 -22.36 7.54
CA THR A 204 12.26 -20.96 7.90
C THR A 204 10.93 -20.46 7.36
N TYR A 205 10.09 -19.92 8.24
CA TYR A 205 8.90 -19.19 7.85
C TYR A 205 9.23 -17.72 7.62
N TYR A 206 8.52 -17.05 6.71
CA TYR A 206 8.70 -15.61 6.48
C TYR A 206 7.45 -15.00 5.87
N SER A 207 7.24 -13.71 6.09
CA SER A 207 6.22 -12.94 5.38
C SER A 207 6.50 -11.44 5.44
N TYR A 208 5.88 -10.72 4.51
CA TYR A 208 5.64 -9.29 4.63
C TYR A 208 4.33 -9.03 5.36
N SER A 209 4.33 -8.21 6.41
CA SER A 209 3.06 -7.81 7.05
C SER A 209 2.22 -6.90 6.16
N GLY A 210 2.86 -6.18 5.24
CA GLY A 210 2.25 -5.02 4.59
C GLY A 210 2.20 -3.81 5.51
N CYS A 211 1.66 -2.71 4.99
CA CYS A 211 1.33 -1.54 5.80
C CYS A 211 0.03 -1.80 6.60
N PRO A 212 -0.13 -1.18 7.77
CA PRO A 212 -1.36 -1.32 8.57
C PRO A 212 -2.51 -0.41 8.10
N GLN A 213 -2.20 0.60 7.28
CA GLN A 213 -3.14 1.56 6.72
C GLN A 213 -2.64 2.01 5.34
N GLY A 214 -3.52 1.94 4.34
CA GLY A 214 -3.20 2.36 2.98
C GLY A 214 -3.06 3.89 2.90
N ARG A 215 -2.18 4.35 2.00
CA ARG A 215 -1.86 5.77 1.79
C ARG A 215 -2.26 6.30 0.42
N GLY A 216 -2.61 5.43 -0.50
CA GLY A 216 -2.90 5.76 -1.89
C GLY A 216 -3.53 4.60 -2.67
N PHE A 217 -3.89 4.87 -3.93
CA PHE A 217 -4.47 3.87 -4.84
C PHE A 217 -3.45 2.86 -5.40
N ASP A 218 -2.18 3.02 -5.09
CA ASP A 218 -1.13 2.01 -5.21
C ASP A 218 -1.15 0.98 -4.06
N GLU A 219 -1.88 1.28 -2.99
CA GLU A 219 -2.01 0.46 -1.78
C GLU A 219 -3.46 0.00 -1.57
N LEU A 220 -3.98 -0.76 -2.54
CA LEU A 220 -5.35 -1.27 -2.52
C LEU A 220 -5.62 -2.35 -1.47
N GLU A 221 -6.91 -2.65 -1.27
CA GLU A 221 -7.44 -3.75 -0.45
C GLU A 221 -7.25 -3.54 1.07
N ASP A 222 -7.56 -4.59 1.84
CA ASP A 222 -7.45 -4.59 3.30
C ASP A 222 -5.99 -4.46 3.76
N LYS A 223 -5.74 -3.51 4.65
CA LYS A 223 -4.45 -3.31 5.33
C LYS A 223 -4.50 -3.71 6.79
N GLY A 224 -3.39 -4.20 7.32
CA GLY A 224 -3.40 -4.93 8.59
C GLY A 224 -2.04 -5.32 9.12
N ILE A 225 -2.07 -6.26 10.05
CA ILE A 225 -0.93 -6.75 10.80
C ILE A 225 -0.98 -8.27 10.88
N VAL A 226 0.14 -8.91 11.26
CA VAL A 226 0.22 -10.37 11.35
C VAL A 226 0.42 -10.78 12.81
N LEU A 227 -0.55 -11.51 13.35
CA LEU A 227 -0.40 -12.22 14.62
C LEU A 227 0.22 -13.59 14.34
N LEU A 228 1.27 -13.91 15.09
CA LEU A 228 1.99 -15.18 14.98
C LEU A 228 2.01 -15.86 16.34
N GLU A 229 1.92 -17.18 16.29
CA GLU A 229 2.16 -18.00 17.46
C GLU A 229 3.17 -19.08 17.12
N ILE A 230 4.28 -19.10 17.88
CA ILE A 230 5.40 -20.01 17.62
C ILE A 230 5.54 -21.00 18.76
N LYS A 231 5.59 -22.29 18.41
CA LYS A 231 5.86 -23.38 19.36
C LYS A 231 6.59 -24.52 18.67
N ASN A 232 7.77 -24.88 19.18
CA ASN A 232 8.57 -26.00 18.66
C ASN A 232 8.80 -25.88 17.13
N ARG A 233 9.16 -24.69 16.67
CA ARG A 233 9.35 -24.33 15.23
C ARG A 233 8.11 -24.35 14.35
N PHE A 234 6.94 -24.67 14.89
CA PHE A 234 5.68 -24.52 14.18
C PHE A 234 5.18 -23.09 14.34
N VAL A 235 4.77 -22.47 13.23
CA VAL A 235 4.25 -21.10 13.16
C VAL A 235 2.79 -21.16 12.73
N GLU A 236 1.90 -20.73 13.61
CA GLU A 236 0.51 -20.40 13.27
C GLU A 236 0.44 -18.90 13.02
N SER A 237 -0.30 -18.48 12.00
CA SER A 237 -0.41 -17.07 11.63
C SER A 237 -1.84 -16.66 11.30
N ARG A 238 -2.20 -15.44 11.69
CA ARG A 238 -3.48 -14.82 11.34
C ARG A 238 -3.25 -13.36 10.95
N PHE A 239 -3.77 -12.97 9.79
CA PHE A 239 -3.86 -11.57 9.40
C PHE A 239 -5.00 -10.89 10.18
N ILE A 240 -4.73 -9.73 10.76
CA ILE A 240 -5.71 -8.91 11.46
C ILE A 240 -5.79 -7.58 10.71
N ARG A 241 -6.95 -7.32 10.10
CA ARG A 241 -7.21 -6.03 9.43
C ARG A 241 -7.22 -4.91 10.47
N THR A 242 -6.49 -3.83 10.21
CA THR A 242 -6.41 -2.64 11.07
C THR A 242 -6.79 -1.34 10.37
N SER A 243 -6.80 -1.34 9.03
CA SER A 243 -7.20 -0.20 8.21
C SER A 243 -8.54 0.39 8.65
N VAL A 244 -8.54 1.69 8.96
CA VAL A 244 -9.76 2.47 9.20
C VAL A 244 -10.53 2.65 7.90
N ARG A 245 -9.80 2.85 6.79
CA ARG A 245 -10.35 2.99 5.43
C ARG A 245 -9.45 2.29 4.44
N ASN A 246 -10.06 1.76 3.38
CA ASN A 246 -9.34 1.13 2.28
C ASN A 246 -9.42 1.98 1.02
N TYR A 247 -8.50 1.69 0.09
CA TYR A 247 -8.51 2.20 -1.27
C TYR A 247 -9.02 1.11 -2.20
N TYR A 248 -10.00 1.45 -3.02
CA TYR A 248 -10.60 0.56 -3.99
C TYR A 248 -10.54 1.18 -5.38
N GLU A 249 -10.24 0.33 -6.36
CA GLU A 249 -10.43 0.63 -7.78
C GLU A 249 -11.61 -0.18 -8.30
N LYS A 250 -12.54 0.48 -8.99
CA LYS A 250 -13.71 -0.20 -9.57
C LYS A 250 -13.97 0.27 -10.99
N GLY A 251 -13.96 -0.68 -11.92
CA GLY A 251 -14.43 -0.45 -13.29
C GLY A 251 -15.95 -0.48 -13.34
N ILE A 252 -16.59 0.56 -13.90
CA ILE A 252 -18.04 0.67 -14.02
C ILE A 252 -18.40 0.90 -15.48
N ASN A 253 -19.29 0.04 -16.01
CA ASN A 253 -19.77 0.16 -17.38
C ASN A 253 -20.92 1.20 -17.44
N ILE A 254 -20.75 2.23 -18.29
CA ILE A 254 -21.70 3.32 -18.50
C ILE A 254 -22.44 3.25 -19.84
N ASP A 255 -22.43 2.10 -20.51
CA ASP A 255 -23.20 1.84 -21.72
C ASP A 255 -24.67 2.24 -21.54
N GLY A 256 -25.17 2.99 -22.52
CA GLY A 256 -26.54 3.48 -22.55
C GLY A 256 -26.83 4.61 -21.56
N CYS A 257 -25.82 5.22 -20.95
CA CYS A 257 -25.99 6.47 -20.19
C CYS A 257 -25.88 7.68 -21.13
N PHE A 258 -26.87 8.58 -21.06
CA PHE A 258 -26.97 9.78 -21.89
C PHE A 258 -26.76 11.08 -21.09
N GLY A 259 -26.39 10.98 -19.81
CA GLY A 259 -26.09 12.14 -18.99
C GLY A 259 -25.58 11.82 -17.60
N TYR A 260 -25.12 12.86 -16.89
CA TYR A 260 -24.49 12.75 -15.57
C TYR A 260 -25.34 12.05 -14.52
N ASN A 261 -26.67 12.26 -14.51
CA ASN A 261 -27.54 11.64 -13.52
C ASN A 261 -27.62 10.12 -13.68
N GLU A 262 -27.61 9.62 -14.93
CA GLU A 262 -27.63 8.18 -15.22
C GLU A 262 -26.31 7.53 -14.83
N VAL A 263 -25.18 8.16 -15.19
CA VAL A 263 -23.84 7.72 -14.78
C VAL A 263 -23.72 7.70 -13.25
N LYS A 264 -24.14 8.78 -12.58
CA LYS A 264 -24.18 8.87 -11.11
C LYS A 264 -24.99 7.72 -10.51
N ASN A 265 -26.21 7.48 -10.98
CA ASN A 265 -27.06 6.43 -10.45
C ASN A 265 -26.47 5.03 -10.68
N ARG A 266 -25.80 4.81 -11.81
CA ARG A 266 -25.06 3.56 -12.09
C ARG A 266 -23.92 3.34 -11.09
N ILE A 267 -23.13 4.37 -10.84
CA ILE A 267 -22.04 4.34 -9.86
C ILE A 267 -22.56 3.98 -8.45
N ILE A 268 -23.63 4.66 -8.04
CA ILE A 268 -24.24 4.53 -6.71
C ILE A 268 -24.84 3.13 -6.51
N SER A 269 -25.41 2.53 -7.55
CA SER A 269 -26.04 1.20 -7.47
C SER A 269 -25.03 0.06 -7.42
N GLU A 270 -23.84 0.25 -8.01
CA GLU A 270 -22.80 -0.77 -8.01
C GLU A 270 -22.01 -0.87 -6.70
N ILE A 271 -22.03 0.16 -5.86
CA ILE A 271 -21.23 0.19 -4.62
C ILE A 271 -22.17 0.42 -3.43
N PRO A 272 -22.20 -0.49 -2.44
CA PRO A 272 -23.01 -0.32 -1.24
C PRO A 272 -22.76 1.02 -0.54
N LYS A 273 -23.82 1.61 0.01
CA LYS A 273 -23.74 2.94 0.67
C LYS A 273 -22.70 2.94 1.80
N ASP A 274 -22.66 1.89 2.61
CA ASP A 274 -21.72 1.80 3.74
C ASP A 274 -20.27 1.77 3.25
N ASP A 275 -19.98 1.09 2.15
CA ASP A 275 -18.63 1.06 1.61
C ASP A 275 -18.22 2.42 1.03
N ARG A 276 -19.10 3.05 0.22
CA ARG A 276 -18.87 4.38 -0.37
C ARG A 276 -18.60 5.44 0.69
N LYS A 277 -19.32 5.38 1.81
CA LYS A 277 -19.23 6.33 2.91
C LYS A 277 -18.05 6.10 3.85
N ASN A 278 -17.35 4.98 3.72
CA ASN A 278 -16.24 4.64 4.61
C ASN A 278 -14.89 4.53 3.90
N ASN A 279 -14.83 4.43 2.57
CA ASN A 279 -13.60 4.13 1.85
C ASN A 279 -13.29 5.11 0.73
N PHE A 280 -12.05 5.05 0.23
CA PHE A 280 -11.59 5.81 -0.92
C PHE A 280 -11.86 5.00 -2.19
N TYR A 281 -12.55 5.61 -3.16
CA TYR A 281 -12.83 4.97 -4.45
C TYR A 281 -12.17 5.72 -5.59
N LYS A 282 -11.50 4.98 -6.48
CA LYS A 282 -11.17 5.42 -7.83
C LYS A 282 -12.05 4.61 -8.78
N ILE A 283 -12.93 5.30 -9.48
CA ILE A 283 -13.90 4.70 -10.39
C ILE A 283 -13.41 4.90 -11.81
N ILE A 284 -13.23 3.80 -12.52
CA ILE A 284 -12.80 3.78 -13.91
C ILE A 284 -14.05 3.56 -14.77
N LEU A 285 -14.52 4.60 -15.44
CA LEU A 285 -15.66 4.50 -16.33
C LEU A 285 -15.25 3.82 -17.62
N LYS A 286 -16.05 2.85 -18.07
CA LYS A 286 -15.81 2.06 -19.28
C LYS A 286 -17.11 1.92 -20.08
N GLY A 287 -16.99 1.49 -21.33
CA GLY A 287 -18.12 1.35 -22.24
C GLY A 287 -18.21 2.52 -23.21
N GLN A 288 -19.30 2.58 -23.95
CA GLN A 288 -19.51 3.52 -25.04
C GLN A 288 -20.57 4.57 -24.68
N ILE A 289 -20.23 5.84 -24.89
CA ILE A 289 -21.12 6.98 -24.70
C ILE A 289 -21.47 7.64 -26.03
N SER A 290 -22.59 8.37 -26.07
CA SER A 290 -22.96 9.17 -27.23
C SER A 290 -21.87 10.22 -27.54
N ASP A 291 -21.67 10.52 -28.82
CA ASP A 291 -20.82 11.63 -29.27
C ASP A 291 -21.38 13.01 -28.97
N GLU A 292 -22.62 13.08 -28.47
CA GLU A 292 -23.28 14.27 -27.94
C GLU A 292 -23.16 14.43 -26.41
N PHE A 293 -22.53 13.45 -25.73
CA PHE A 293 -22.35 13.49 -24.28
C PHE A 293 -20.88 13.68 -23.91
N SER A 294 -20.53 14.90 -23.53
CA SER A 294 -19.24 15.20 -22.87
C SER A 294 -19.25 14.87 -21.40
N LEU A 295 -18.42 13.92 -20.99
CA LEU A 295 -18.22 13.58 -19.58
C LEU A 295 -17.02 14.36 -19.00
N SER A 296 -17.29 15.06 -17.89
CA SER A 296 -16.31 15.76 -17.08
C SER A 296 -16.14 15.00 -15.77
N GLU A 297 -14.93 14.51 -15.53
CA GLU A 297 -14.55 13.82 -14.31
C GLU A 297 -14.83 14.71 -13.08
N GLU A 298 -14.37 15.97 -13.11
CA GLU A 298 -14.54 16.96 -12.03
C GLU A 298 -16.01 17.22 -11.69
N LEU A 299 -16.87 17.39 -12.71
CA LEU A 299 -18.30 17.61 -12.49
C LEU A 299 -18.96 16.37 -11.87
N LEU A 300 -18.57 15.17 -12.31
CA LEU A 300 -19.11 13.93 -11.77
C LEU A 300 -18.64 13.69 -10.33
N GLU A 301 -17.37 13.99 -10.01
CA GLU A 301 -16.85 13.98 -8.64
C GLU A 301 -17.64 14.93 -7.73
N GLU A 302 -17.91 16.15 -8.18
CA GLU A 302 -18.72 17.13 -7.44
C GLU A 302 -20.15 16.63 -7.21
N LEU A 303 -20.77 15.99 -8.22
CA LEU A 303 -22.11 15.40 -8.09
C LEU A 303 -22.15 14.19 -7.12
N LEU A 304 -21.01 13.54 -6.89
CA LEU A 304 -20.86 12.36 -6.03
C LEU A 304 -20.32 12.67 -4.63
N LYS A 305 -19.93 13.93 -4.35
CA LYS A 305 -19.32 14.34 -3.07
C LYS A 305 -20.16 13.96 -1.84
N ASP A 306 -21.49 14.01 -1.96
CA ASP A 306 -22.42 13.72 -0.87
C ASP A 306 -22.80 12.24 -0.80
N GLU A 307 -22.25 11.41 -1.68
CA GLU A 307 -22.51 9.97 -1.79
C GLU A 307 -21.29 9.14 -1.37
N PHE A 308 -20.10 9.70 -1.49
CA PHE A 308 -18.83 9.05 -1.17
C PHE A 308 -18.10 9.76 -0.03
N TYR A 309 -17.23 9.03 0.64
CA TYR A 309 -16.22 9.64 1.52
C TYR A 309 -15.15 10.35 0.72
N PHE A 310 -14.63 9.66 -0.30
CA PHE A 310 -13.75 10.18 -1.32
C PHE A 310 -14.01 9.40 -2.62
N VAL A 311 -14.10 10.12 -3.73
CA VAL A 311 -14.21 9.53 -5.06
C VAL A 311 -13.26 10.26 -6.01
N LYS A 312 -12.52 9.49 -6.79
CA LYS A 312 -11.79 9.95 -7.97
C LYS A 312 -12.41 9.29 -9.20
N ILE A 313 -12.72 10.04 -10.24
CA ILE A 313 -13.23 9.52 -11.50
C ILE A 313 -12.08 9.48 -12.51
N ILE A 314 -11.99 8.38 -13.25
CA ILE A 314 -11.13 8.24 -14.43
C ILE A 314 -12.03 7.79 -15.58
N ASP A 315 -12.13 8.59 -16.63
CA ASP A 315 -12.91 8.29 -17.80
C ASP A 315 -12.08 7.55 -18.85
N LYS A 316 -12.33 6.24 -18.96
CA LYS A 316 -11.83 5.37 -20.04
C LYS A 316 -12.96 4.94 -20.99
N SER A 317 -14.05 5.69 -21.08
CA SER A 317 -15.14 5.39 -22.02
C SER A 317 -14.75 5.76 -23.45
N GLU A 318 -15.35 5.07 -24.40
CA GLU A 318 -15.19 5.31 -25.84
C GLU A 318 -16.42 6.05 -26.39
N ILE A 319 -16.27 6.70 -27.55
CA ILE A 319 -17.41 7.22 -28.30
C ILE A 319 -18.09 6.09 -29.07
N LYS A 320 -19.40 5.97 -28.91
CA LYS A 320 -20.23 5.12 -29.76
C LYS A 320 -20.36 5.78 -31.13
N LEU A 321 -19.72 5.18 -32.13
CA LEU A 321 -19.80 5.65 -33.51
C LEU A 321 -20.83 4.83 -34.29
N ASP A 322 -21.81 5.49 -34.91
CA ASP A 322 -22.56 4.86 -36.00
C ASP A 322 -21.75 4.94 -37.30
N ILE A 323 -21.00 3.88 -37.55
CA ILE A 323 -20.15 3.72 -38.75
C ILE A 323 -20.97 3.93 -40.03
N THR A 324 -22.25 3.56 -40.03
CA THR A 324 -23.14 3.65 -41.20
C THR A 324 -23.45 5.10 -41.55
N GLU A 325 -23.68 5.95 -40.54
CA GLU A 325 -23.89 7.40 -40.73
C GLU A 325 -22.59 8.11 -41.08
N LEU A 326 -21.49 7.75 -40.41
CA LEU A 326 -20.18 8.33 -40.67
C LEU A 326 -19.73 8.08 -42.11
N ILE A 327 -19.92 6.86 -42.64
CA ILE A 327 -19.58 6.52 -44.03
C ILE A 327 -20.35 7.41 -45.02
N LYS A 328 -21.62 7.72 -44.76
CA LYS A 328 -22.47 8.54 -45.64
C LYS A 328 -22.21 10.05 -45.53
N GLY A 329 -21.65 10.50 -44.40
CA GLY A 329 -21.40 11.92 -44.14
C GLY A 329 -20.16 12.49 -44.84
N TYR A 330 -20.27 13.76 -45.25
CA TYR A 330 -19.19 14.59 -45.80
C TYR A 330 -18.78 15.75 -44.86
N SER A 331 -19.26 15.72 -43.61
CA SER A 331 -18.91 16.74 -42.62
C SER A 331 -17.44 16.59 -42.16
N LEU A 332 -16.88 17.65 -41.57
CA LEU A 332 -15.55 17.59 -40.94
C LEU A 332 -15.49 16.47 -39.88
N LYS A 333 -16.56 16.31 -39.09
CA LYS A 333 -16.71 15.23 -38.11
C LYS A 333 -16.60 13.86 -38.77
N SER A 334 -17.31 13.65 -39.87
CA SER A 334 -17.31 12.39 -40.64
C SER A 334 -15.94 12.09 -41.25
N ILE A 335 -15.25 13.10 -41.80
CA ILE A 335 -13.91 12.94 -42.40
C ILE A 335 -12.88 12.60 -41.31
N PHE A 336 -12.92 13.31 -40.18
CA PHE A 336 -12.04 13.05 -39.04
C PHE A 336 -12.24 11.63 -38.49
N ALA A 337 -13.49 11.26 -38.18
CA ALA A 337 -13.82 9.93 -37.65
C ALA A 337 -13.32 8.80 -38.56
N LYS A 338 -13.51 8.93 -39.88
CA LYS A 338 -13.05 7.93 -40.86
C LYS A 338 -11.54 7.70 -40.78
N LYS A 339 -10.75 8.77 -40.78
CA LYS A 339 -9.28 8.69 -40.75
C LYS A 339 -8.78 8.01 -39.49
N ILE A 340 -9.26 8.44 -38.33
CA ILE A 340 -8.84 7.87 -37.06
C ILE A 340 -9.33 6.42 -36.90
N TYR A 341 -10.53 6.10 -37.39
CA TYR A 341 -11.03 4.73 -37.39
C TYR A 341 -10.20 3.80 -38.29
N GLU A 342 -9.78 4.26 -39.47
CA GLU A 342 -8.86 3.51 -40.34
C GLU A 342 -7.52 3.25 -39.64
N GLU A 343 -6.97 4.25 -38.92
CA GLU A 343 -5.78 4.06 -38.10
C GLU A 343 -6.03 3.02 -37.00
N LEU A 344 -7.16 3.09 -36.29
CA LEU A 344 -7.53 2.17 -35.21
C LEU A 344 -7.66 0.71 -35.66
N GLN A 345 -8.05 0.45 -36.92
CA GLN A 345 -8.08 -0.90 -37.51
C GLN A 345 -6.68 -1.47 -37.79
N ASN A 346 -5.67 -0.61 -37.96
CA ASN A 346 -4.30 -1.00 -38.27
C ASN A 346 -3.41 -1.14 -37.02
N VAL A 347 -3.96 -0.88 -35.84
CA VAL A 347 -3.25 -0.98 -34.57
C VAL A 347 -3.00 -2.43 -34.17
N THR A 348 -1.80 -2.71 -33.65
CA THR A 348 -1.40 -4.05 -33.20
C THR A 348 -1.18 -4.17 -31.68
N THR A 349 -1.07 -3.04 -30.97
CA THR A 349 -0.86 -3.00 -29.52
C THR A 349 -2.06 -2.40 -28.80
N GLU A 350 -2.29 -2.80 -27.55
CA GLU A 350 -3.40 -2.26 -26.75
C GLU A 350 -3.15 -0.79 -26.35
N GLU A 351 -1.90 -0.41 -26.12
CA GLU A 351 -1.52 0.96 -25.76
C GLU A 351 -1.80 1.94 -26.91
N ASP A 352 -1.39 1.59 -28.13
CA ASP A 352 -1.71 2.38 -29.32
C ASP A 352 -3.23 2.48 -29.54
N ARG A 353 -3.97 1.41 -29.21
CA ARG A 353 -5.44 1.38 -29.34
C ARG A 353 -6.08 2.33 -28.33
N GLU A 354 -5.62 2.35 -27.08
CA GLU A 354 -6.09 3.31 -26.06
C GLU A 354 -5.83 4.75 -26.52
N ILE A 355 -4.62 5.04 -27.02
CA ILE A 355 -4.24 6.38 -27.49
C ILE A 355 -5.12 6.83 -28.67
N ILE A 356 -5.31 5.98 -29.67
CA ILE A 356 -6.08 6.33 -30.87
C ILE A 356 -7.58 6.44 -30.54
N SER A 357 -8.10 5.60 -29.63
CA SER A 357 -9.49 5.71 -29.15
C SER A 357 -9.72 7.01 -28.38
N LEU A 358 -8.76 7.41 -27.55
CA LEU A 358 -8.79 8.70 -26.85
C LEU A 358 -8.72 9.87 -27.84
N ALA A 359 -7.84 9.81 -28.84
CA ALA A 359 -7.75 10.82 -29.89
C ALA A 359 -9.06 10.96 -30.68
N LEU A 360 -9.71 9.84 -30.98
CA LEU A 360 -11.03 9.81 -31.62
C LEU A 360 -12.08 10.52 -30.77
N LYS A 361 -12.15 10.17 -29.49
CA LYS A 361 -13.09 10.78 -28.53
C LYS A 361 -12.89 12.29 -28.42
N ILE A 362 -11.66 12.70 -28.10
CA ILE A 362 -11.30 14.11 -27.93
C ILE A 362 -11.57 14.91 -29.20
N GLY A 363 -11.17 14.40 -30.37
CA GLY A 363 -11.36 15.09 -31.64
C GLY A 363 -12.83 15.24 -32.02
N ILE A 364 -13.65 14.21 -31.77
CA ILE A 364 -15.10 14.27 -32.04
C ILE A 364 -15.81 15.30 -31.15
N GLN A 365 -15.48 15.34 -29.86
CA GLN A 365 -16.01 16.33 -28.92
C GLN A 365 -15.56 17.75 -29.30
N SER A 366 -14.28 17.92 -29.67
CA SER A 366 -13.74 19.21 -30.14
C SER A 366 -14.48 19.76 -31.36
N ILE A 367 -14.72 18.90 -32.36
CA ILE A 367 -15.40 19.30 -33.60
C ILE A 367 -16.86 19.64 -33.35
N SER A 368 -17.47 19.02 -32.34
CA SER A 368 -18.88 19.25 -31.99
C SER A 368 -19.10 20.52 -31.15
N GLY A 369 -18.03 21.29 -30.88
CA GLY A 369 -18.10 22.57 -30.16
C GLY A 369 -18.12 22.41 -28.65
N GLU A 370 -17.77 21.24 -28.12
CA GLU A 370 -17.65 21.00 -26.69
C GLU A 370 -16.29 21.49 -26.16
N GLU A 371 -16.26 21.93 -24.89
CA GLU A 371 -15.01 22.32 -24.23
C GLU A 371 -14.15 21.08 -23.97
N VAL A 372 -13.01 20.98 -24.65
CA VAL A 372 -12.12 19.82 -24.55
C VAL A 372 -11.10 20.06 -23.46
N ARG A 373 -11.08 19.19 -22.45
CA ARG A 373 -10.06 19.20 -21.38
C ARG A 373 -9.19 17.97 -21.51
N ILE A 374 -7.92 18.19 -21.81
CA ILE A 374 -6.89 17.16 -21.76
C ILE A 374 -6.33 17.19 -20.34
N ASN A 375 -6.73 16.25 -19.49
CA ASN A 375 -6.06 16.06 -18.21
C ASN A 375 -4.67 15.46 -18.51
N GLU A 376 -3.60 16.13 -18.05
CA GLU A 376 -2.23 15.61 -18.17
C GLU A 376 -2.13 14.27 -17.42
N MET A 377 -1.69 13.24 -18.15
CA MET A 377 -1.59 11.83 -17.70
C MET A 377 -0.71 11.63 -16.47
#